data_AF-A0A967GH17-F1
#
_entry.id   AF-A0A967GH17-F1
#
_cell.length_a   1.000
_cell.length_b   1.000
_cell.length_c   1.000
_cell.angle_alpha   90.00
_cell.angle_beta   90.00
_cell.angle_gamma   90.00
#
_symmetry.space_group_name_H-M   'P 1'
#
loop_
_entity.id
_entity.type
_entity.pdbx_description
1 polymer ?
#
loop_
_entity_poly.entity_id
_entity_poly.type
_entity_poly.pdbx_seq_one_letter_code
_entity_poly.pdbx_strand_id
1 'polypeptide(L)' 'LERIFERFYTDRPQENFGQNSGLGLNISRQIVLAHGGQLYAENRPGRGARFVIRLRAA' A
#
# COMPACT_ATOMS: atom_id res chain seq x y z
N LEU A 1 -7.62 6.57 1.56
CA LEU A 1 -7.04 5.22 1.33
C LEU A 1 -5.78 5.00 2.17
N GLU A 2 -5.60 5.67 3.31
CA GLU A 2 -4.33 5.61 4.06
C GLU A 2 -4.17 4.34 4.91
N ARG A 3 -5.28 3.81 5.46
CA ARG A 3 -5.26 2.65 6.38
C ARG A 3 -4.63 1.39 5.78
N ILE A 4 -4.68 1.22 4.45
CA ILE A 4 -4.09 0.08 3.76
C ILE A 4 -2.55 0.02 3.86
N PHE A 5 -1.92 1.13 4.27
CA PHE A 5 -0.48 1.22 4.51
C PHE A 5 -0.10 0.98 5.99
N GLU A 6 -1.07 0.79 6.88
CA GLU A 6 -0.81 0.41 8.27
C GLU A 6 -0.26 -1.01 8.36
N ARG A 7 0.60 -1.26 9.35
CA ARG A 7 1.13 -2.61 9.58
C ARG A 7 0.00 -3.53 10.00
N PHE A 8 0.03 -4.76 9.48
CA PHE A 8 -0.95 -5.81 9.80
C PHE A 8 -2.38 -5.51 9.34
N TYR A 9 -2.60 -4.44 8.57
CA TYR A 9 -3.91 -4.14 8.01
C TYR A 9 -4.29 -5.19 6.96
N THR A 10 -5.54 -5.67 7.06
CA THR A 10 -6.17 -6.55 6.08
C THR A 10 -7.68 -6.39 6.15
N ASP A 11 -8.34 -6.40 4.99
CA ASP A 11 -9.81 -6.43 4.88
C ASP A 11 -10.32 -7.85 4.55
N ARG A 12 -9.44 -8.86 4.66
CA ARG A 12 -9.78 -10.24 4.37
C ARG A 12 -10.68 -10.82 5.47
N PRO A 13 -11.57 -11.78 5.13
CA PRO A 13 -12.37 -12.52 6.10
C PRO A 13 -11.48 -13.17 7.18
N GLN A 14 -12.02 -13.32 8.39
CA GLN A 14 -11.31 -13.90 9.54
C GLN A 14 -10.70 -15.28 9.26
N GLU A 15 -11.35 -16.07 8.40
CA GLU A 15 -10.91 -17.40 7.95
C GLU A 15 -9.54 -17.38 7.25
N ASN A 16 -9.17 -16.23 6.67
CA ASN A 16 -7.89 -16.02 5.98
C ASN A 16 -6.92 -15.15 6.79
N PHE A 17 -7.25 -14.84 8.05
CA PHE A 17 -6.40 -14.07 8.94
C PHE A 17 -5.16 -14.90 9.31
N GLY A 18 -3.98 -14.28 9.25
CA GLY A 18 -2.70 -14.96 9.53
C GLY A 18 -2.04 -15.66 8.34
N GLN A 19 -2.74 -15.86 7.21
CA GLN A 19 -2.11 -16.41 5.99
C GLN A 19 -1.19 -15.39 5.29
N ASN A 20 -1.36 -14.11 5.58
CA ASN A 20 -0.54 -13.02 5.06
C ASN A 20 -0.30 -12.02 6.19
N SER A 21 0.91 -11.48 6.29
CA SER A 21 1.32 -10.61 7.40
C SER A 21 0.71 -9.19 7.34
N GLY A 22 0.09 -8.79 6.22
CA GLY A 22 -0.40 -7.41 6.04
C GLY A 22 0.73 -6.37 6.05
N LEU A 23 1.97 -6.76 5.73
CA LEU A 23 3.14 -5.87 5.78
C LEU A 23 3.55 -5.30 4.42
N GLY A 24 3.11 -5.90 3.31
CA GLY A 24 3.59 -5.56 1.97
C GLY A 24 3.49 -4.06 1.63
N LEU A 25 2.29 -3.49 1.73
CA LEU A 25 2.07 -2.07 1.43
C LEU A 25 2.78 -1.13 2.42
N ASN A 26 2.86 -1.51 3.71
CA ASN A 26 3.63 -0.75 4.69
C ASN A 26 5.11 -0.66 4.28
N ILE A 27 5.72 -1.82 3.97
CA ILE A 27 7.12 -1.91 3.55
C ILE A 27 7.34 -1.12 2.26
N SER A 28 6.47 -1.27 1.26
CA SER A 28 6.56 -0.49 0.00
C SER A 28 6.55 1.01 0.26
N ARG A 29 5.67 1.50 1.16
CA ARG A 29 5.62 2.93 1.50
C ARG A 29 6.90 3.39 2.18
N GLN A 30 7.44 2.60 3.11
CA GLN A 30 8.72 2.91 3.77
C GLN A 30 9.88 2.97 2.77
N ILE A 31 9.95 2.01 1.83
CA ILE A 31 10.98 2.00 0.78
C ILE A 31 10.88 3.27 -0.08
N VAL A 32 9.68 3.61 -0.58
CA VAL A 32 9.51 4.80 -1.43
C VAL A 32 9.84 6.09 -0.67
N LEU A 33 9.44 6.20 0.61
CA LEU A 33 9.80 7.34 1.47
C LEU A 33 11.32 7.44 1.69
N ALA A 34 12.00 6.32 1.90
CA ALA A 34 13.46 6.28 2.05
C ALA A 34 14.20 6.76 0.78
N HIS A 35 13.58 6.63 -0.39
CA HIS A 35 14.08 7.18 -1.66
C HIS A 35 13.64 8.64 -1.91
N GLY A 36 13.09 9.33 -0.91
CA GLY A 36 12.59 10.71 -1.04
C GLY A 36 11.36 10.85 -1.92
N GLY A 37 10.67 9.74 -2.20
CA GLY A 37 9.47 9.68 -3.01
C GLY A 37 8.18 9.67 -2.19
N GLN A 38 7.07 9.44 -2.89
CA GLN A 38 5.74 9.30 -2.31
C GLN A 38 5.00 8.11 -2.93
N LEU A 39 4.36 7.30 -2.09
CA LEU A 39 3.40 6.26 -2.50
C LEU A 39 2.02 6.60 -1.95
N TYR A 40 1.01 6.61 -2.80
CA TYR A 40 -0.40 6.78 -2.43
C TYR A 40 -1.30 5.90 -3.28
N ALA A 41 -2.53 5.69 -2.82
CA ALA A 41 -3.53 4.89 -3.51
C ALA A 41 -4.74 5.76 -3.90
N GLU A 42 -5.31 5.46 -5.06
CA GLU A 42 -6.52 6.07 -5.58
C GLU A 42 -7.43 5.01 -6.23
N ASN A 43 -8.72 5.32 -6.33
CA ASN A 43 -9.66 4.46 -7.05
C ASN A 43 -9.46 4.63 -8.55
N ARG A 44 -9.45 3.51 -9.28
CA ARG A 44 -9.32 3.56 -10.74
C ARG A 44 -10.70 3.77 -11.39
N PRO A 45 -10.84 4.69 -12.36
CA PRO A 45 -12.08 4.82 -13.13
C PRO A 45 -12.42 3.48 -13.79
N GLY A 46 -13.67 3.03 -13.62
CA GLY A 46 -14.09 1.75 -14.18
C GLY A 46 -13.57 0.52 -13.43
N ARG A 47 -13.46 0.58 -12.09
CA ARG A 47 -13.17 -0.50 -11.10
C ARG A 47 -11.69 -0.93 -10.95
N GLY A 48 -11.37 -1.41 -9.75
CA GLY A 48 -10.03 -1.80 -9.31
C GLY A 48 -9.29 -0.72 -8.51
N ALA A 49 -8.07 -1.04 -8.11
CA ALA A 49 -7.19 -0.15 -7.34
C ALA A 49 -6.07 0.41 -8.23
N ARG A 50 -5.66 1.66 -7.97
CA ARG A 50 -4.46 2.26 -8.56
C ARG A 50 -3.52 2.73 -7.45
N PHE A 51 -2.27 2.31 -7.54
CA PHE A 51 -1.19 2.72 -6.65
C PHE A 51 -0.22 3.55 -7.46
N VAL A 52 0.14 4.74 -6.96
CA VAL A 52 1.00 5.68 -7.68
C VAL A 52 2.25 5.94 -6.85
N ILE A 53 3.40 5.70 -7.47
CA ILE A 53 4.72 6.04 -6.94
C ILE A 53 5.21 7.28 -7.67
N ARG A 54 5.61 8.30 -6.91
CA ARG A 54 6.31 9.48 -7.42
C ARG A 54 7.72 9.49 -6.84
N LEU A 55 8.72 9.50 -7.70
CA LEU A 55 10.13 9.63 -7.34
C LEU A 55 10.65 10.97 -7.88
N ARG A 56 11.69 11.51 -7.23
CA ARG A 56 12.41 12.66 -7.76
C ARG A 56 13.25 12.23 -8.96
N ALA A 57 13.30 13.08 -9.98
CA ALA A 57 14.29 12.91 -11.05
C ALA A 57 15.69 13.25 -10.50
N ALA A 58 16.70 12.62 -11.09
CA ALA A 58 18.11 12.91 -10.83
C ALA A 58 18.54 14.21 -11.51
#